data_AF-A0AAE3J120-F1
#
_entry.id   AF-A0AAE3J120-F1
#
_cell.length_a   1.000
_cell.length_b   1.000
_cell.length_c   1.000
_cell.angle_alpha   90.00
_cell.angle_beta   90.00
_cell.angle_gamma   90.00
#
_symmetry.space_group_name_H-M   'P 1'
#
loop_
_entity.id
_entity.type
_entity.pdbx_description
1 polymer ?
#
loop_
_entity_poly.entity_id
_entity_poly.type
_entity_poly.pdbx_seq_one_letter_code
_entity_poly.pdbx_strand_id
1 'polypeptide(L)'
;MTNLNKEMLAKLDGYDGYEIDASDDQITVSCNNPESFDVSIFAFDEQFQVNFAGWHEVFDDQEEAMRCFAFGLSQQCRLEVVKRGKMECSWTMQFLQDDTWVDDSVTGMFLIPFWRPKQIEYRFNLIKRKPC
;
A
#
# COMPACT_ATOMS: atom_id res chain seq x y z
N MET A 1 6.12 5.07 20.53
CA MET A 1 5.30 4.12 19.75
C MET A 1 3.89 4.12 20.30
N THR A 2 2.91 4.51 19.46
CA THR A 2 1.47 4.47 19.73
C THR A 2 0.95 3.05 20.00
N ASN A 3 -0.28 2.93 20.51
CA ASN A 3 -0.94 1.64 20.69
C ASN A 3 -1.17 0.92 19.34
N LEU A 4 -1.58 1.68 18.32
CA LEU A 4 -1.69 1.23 16.94
C LEU A 4 -0.38 0.55 16.46
N ASN A 5 0.76 1.22 16.62
CA ASN A 5 2.03 0.69 16.12
C ASN A 5 2.39 -0.65 16.79
N LYS A 6 2.12 -0.78 18.09
CA LYS A 6 2.34 -2.05 18.81
C LYS A 6 1.44 -3.17 18.29
N GLU A 7 0.16 -2.89 18.06
CA GLU A 7 -0.79 -3.89 17.53
C GLU A 7 -0.39 -4.36 16.13
N MET A 8 0.03 -3.42 15.27
CA MET A 8 0.50 -3.70 13.91
C MET A 8 1.74 -4.57 13.90
N LEU A 9 2.76 -4.21 14.70
CA LEU A 9 3.99 -4.99 14.82
C LEU A 9 3.73 -6.40 15.34
N ALA A 10 2.81 -6.56 16.31
CA ALA A 10 2.41 -7.86 16.81
C ALA A 10 1.74 -8.73 15.74
N LYS A 11 0.90 -8.15 14.88
CA LYS A 11 0.27 -8.87 13.75
C LYS A 11 1.30 -9.24 12.68
N LEU A 12 2.25 -8.34 12.38
CA LEU A 12 3.29 -8.55 11.38
C LEU A 12 4.30 -9.63 11.81
N ASP A 13 4.55 -9.82 13.11
CA ASP A 13 5.51 -10.82 13.60
C ASP A 13 5.21 -12.26 13.15
N GLY A 14 3.97 -12.58 12.77
CA GLY A 14 3.61 -13.87 12.17
C GLY A 14 4.12 -14.10 10.74
N TYR A 15 4.77 -13.10 10.13
CA TYR A 15 5.10 -13.07 8.70
C TYR A 15 6.58 -12.72 8.46
N ASP A 16 7.08 -13.09 7.29
CA ASP A 16 8.40 -12.75 6.76
C ASP A 16 8.31 -12.18 5.33
N GLY A 17 9.46 -11.85 4.74
CA GLY A 17 9.55 -11.35 3.37
C GLY A 17 9.43 -9.84 3.23
N TYR A 18 9.61 -9.09 4.33
CA TYR A 18 9.57 -7.64 4.34
C TYR A 18 10.58 -7.04 5.32
N GLU A 19 10.82 -5.75 5.18
CA GLU A 19 11.49 -4.88 6.14
C GLU A 19 10.48 -3.89 6.75
N ILE A 20 10.71 -3.48 8.00
CA ILE A 20 9.88 -2.50 8.69
C ILE A 20 10.73 -1.28 9.03
N ASP A 21 10.23 -0.10 8.66
CA ASP A 21 10.63 1.17 9.25
C ASP A 21 9.49 1.70 10.11
N ALA A 22 9.76 1.98 11.39
CA ALA A 22 8.74 2.37 12.35
C ALA A 22 9.22 3.53 13.22
N SER A 23 8.40 4.58 13.28
CA SER A 23 8.53 5.70 14.21
C SER A 23 7.46 5.61 15.32
N ASP A 24 7.27 6.69 16.06
CA ASP A 24 6.25 6.75 17.10
C ASP A 24 4.82 6.73 16.52
N ASP A 25 4.63 7.32 15.35
CA ASP A 25 3.36 7.66 14.70
C ASP A 25 3.19 7.03 13.30
N GLN A 26 4.25 6.46 12.72
CA GLN A 26 4.23 5.87 11.39
C GLN A 26 4.84 4.46 11.40
N ILE A 27 4.27 3.59 10.57
CA ILE A 27 4.86 2.32 10.17
C ILE A 27 4.88 2.27 8.65
N THR A 28 6.02 1.85 8.09
CA THR A 28 6.20 1.53 6.67
C THR A 28 6.72 0.10 6.56
N VAL A 29 6.10 -0.68 5.68
CA VAL A 29 6.49 -2.05 5.35
C VAL A 29 6.91 -2.10 3.89
N SER A 30 8.12 -2.58 3.65
CA SER A 30 8.70 -2.76 2.32
C SER A 30 8.88 -4.25 2.05
N CYS A 31 8.14 -4.79 1.07
CA CYS A 31 8.26 -6.21 0.71
C CYS A 31 9.48 -6.46 -0.18
N ASN A 32 10.11 -7.62 -0.02
CA ASN A 32 11.39 -7.95 -0.65
C ASN A 32 11.26 -8.41 -2.11
N ASN A 33 10.04 -8.54 -2.64
CA ASN A 33 9.83 -8.94 -4.04
C ASN A 33 10.06 -7.74 -4.99
N PRO A 34 10.61 -7.96 -6.20
CA PRO A 34 11.05 -6.85 -7.07
C PRO A 34 9.97 -5.87 -7.53
N GLU A 35 8.72 -6.34 -7.60
CA GLU A 35 7.55 -5.57 -8.05
C GLU A 35 6.70 -5.09 -6.86
N SER A 36 7.29 -5.01 -5.67
CA SER A 36 6.63 -4.53 -4.46
C SER A 36 6.35 -3.03 -4.50
N PHE A 37 5.53 -2.59 -3.54
CA PHE A 37 5.34 -1.19 -3.22
C PHE A 37 5.29 -1.03 -1.70
N ASP A 38 5.80 0.10 -1.22
CA ASP A 38 5.74 0.41 0.20
C ASP A 38 4.29 0.61 0.64
N VAL A 39 3.96 0.00 1.76
CA VAL A 39 2.68 0.19 2.45
C VAL A 39 2.96 0.89 3.76
N SER A 40 2.40 2.08 3.94
CA SER A 40 2.56 2.83 5.18
C SER A 40 1.24 3.24 5.79
N ILE A 41 1.23 3.36 7.11
CA ILE A 41 0.16 3.96 7.89
C ILE A 41 0.78 4.98 8.82
N PHE A 42 0.19 6.17 8.90
CA PHE A 42 0.55 7.16 9.91
C PHE A 42 -0.71 7.74 10.55
N ALA A 43 -0.64 7.96 11.87
CA ALA A 43 -1.69 8.60 12.63
C ALA A 43 -1.39 10.10 12.77
N PHE A 44 -2.38 10.94 12.52
CA PHE A 44 -2.27 12.39 12.68
C PHE A 44 -3.60 12.95 13.19
N ASP A 45 -3.54 13.84 14.18
CA ASP A 45 -4.72 14.34 14.89
C ASP A 45 -5.63 13.19 15.37
N GLU A 46 -6.87 13.12 14.86
CA GLU A 46 -7.86 12.06 15.14
C GLU A 46 -8.09 11.15 13.92
N GLN A 47 -7.17 11.15 12.95
CA GLN A 47 -7.28 10.44 11.68
C GLN A 47 -6.08 9.53 11.41
N PHE A 48 -6.25 8.67 10.40
CA PHE A 48 -5.23 7.74 9.91
C PHE A 48 -5.12 7.89 8.40
N GLN A 49 -3.92 7.90 7.85
CA GLN A 49 -3.72 7.83 6.41
C GLN A 49 -2.91 6.59 6.07
N VAL A 50 -3.46 5.78 5.16
CA VAL A 50 -2.79 4.63 4.57
C VAL A 50 -2.27 5.02 3.19
N ASN A 51 -1.05 4.63 2.86
CA ASN A 51 -0.42 4.93 1.58
C ASN A 51 0.09 3.66 0.92
N PHE A 52 -0.16 3.54 -0.39
CA PHE A 52 0.43 2.54 -1.29
C PHE A 52 1.21 3.27 -2.36
N ALA A 53 2.51 3.48 -2.14
CA ALA A 53 3.33 4.38 -2.95
C ALA A 53 2.67 5.77 -3.16
N GLY A 54 2.12 6.06 -4.34
CA GLY A 54 1.44 7.34 -4.64
C GLY A 54 -0.08 7.34 -4.45
N TRP A 55 -0.70 6.18 -4.16
CA TRP A 55 -2.10 6.10 -3.74
C TRP A 55 -2.21 6.31 -2.23
N HIS A 56 -3.26 6.97 -1.77
CA HIS A 56 -3.54 7.13 -0.34
C HIS A 56 -5.04 7.26 -0.07
N GLU A 57 -5.42 6.92 1.15
CA GLU A 57 -6.77 7.13 1.68
C GLU A 57 -6.69 7.52 3.16
N VAL A 58 -7.62 8.39 3.57
CA VAL A 58 -7.75 8.89 4.94
C VAL A 58 -8.96 8.22 5.59
N PHE A 59 -8.76 7.76 6.82
CA PHE A 59 -9.76 7.06 7.62
C PHE A 59 -9.95 7.78 8.96
N ASP A 60 -11.19 7.88 9.40
CA ASP A 60 -11.54 8.34 10.75
C ASP A 60 -11.57 7.18 11.77
N ASP A 61 -11.57 5.92 11.27
CA ASP A 61 -11.58 4.71 12.09
C ASP A 61 -10.25 3.95 12.01
N GLN A 62 -9.72 3.59 13.19
CA GLN A 62 -8.45 2.88 13.30
C GLN A 62 -8.53 1.47 12.71
N GLU A 63 -9.64 0.76 12.92
CA GLU A 63 -9.76 -0.62 12.47
C GLU A 63 -9.86 -0.71 10.94
N GLU A 64 -10.59 0.21 10.32
CA GLU A 64 -10.66 0.35 8.86
C GLU A 64 -9.29 0.68 8.24
N ALA A 65 -8.56 1.63 8.83
CA ALA A 65 -7.19 1.94 8.39
C ALA A 65 -6.26 0.72 8.49
N MET A 66 -6.34 -0.05 9.58
CA MET A 66 -5.57 -1.27 9.76
C MET A 66 -5.95 -2.36 8.75
N ARG A 67 -7.24 -2.51 8.42
CA ARG A 67 -7.70 -3.44 7.39
C ARG A 67 -7.19 -3.04 6.01
N CYS A 68 -7.24 -1.76 5.67
CA CYS A 68 -6.69 -1.24 4.42
C CYS A 68 -5.18 -1.49 4.33
N PHE A 69 -4.43 -1.17 5.39
CA PHE A 69 -2.99 -1.47 5.45
C PHE A 69 -2.70 -2.96 5.24
N ALA A 70 -3.41 -3.84 5.94
CA ALA A 70 -3.23 -5.29 5.80
C ALA A 70 -3.60 -5.78 4.40
N PHE A 71 -4.64 -5.18 3.79
CA PHE A 71 -5.03 -5.46 2.41
C PHE A 71 -3.92 -5.11 1.43
N GLY A 72 -3.27 -3.95 1.57
CA GLY A 72 -2.13 -3.53 0.74
C GLY A 72 -0.92 -4.47 0.77
N LEU A 73 -0.75 -5.25 1.86
CA LEU A 73 0.29 -6.26 1.97
C LEU A 73 -0.13 -7.65 1.44
N SER A 74 -1.41 -7.83 1.17
CA SER A 74 -1.97 -9.11 0.75
C SER A 74 -1.82 -9.35 -0.76
N GLN A 75 -1.85 -10.62 -1.16
CA GLN A 75 -1.91 -11.02 -2.59
C GLN A 75 -3.27 -10.74 -3.25
N GLN A 76 -4.25 -10.27 -2.49
CA GLN A 76 -5.55 -9.85 -3.02
C GLN A 76 -5.56 -8.37 -3.43
N CYS A 77 -4.48 -7.64 -3.16
CA CYS A 77 -4.27 -6.26 -3.58
C CYS A 77 -3.17 -6.18 -4.64
N ARG A 78 -3.36 -5.31 -5.62
CA ARG A 78 -2.28 -4.83 -6.47
C ARG A 78 -2.48 -3.35 -6.79
N LEU A 79 -1.41 -2.70 -7.21
CA LEU A 79 -1.42 -1.33 -7.68
C LEU A 79 -1.20 -1.30 -9.18
N GLU A 80 -2.17 -0.78 -9.95
CA GLU A 80 -1.93 -0.41 -11.34
C GLU A 80 -1.33 1.00 -11.37
N VAL A 81 -0.10 1.11 -11.88
CA VAL A 81 0.64 2.36 -11.96
C VAL A 81 0.72 2.81 -13.41
N VAL A 82 0.12 3.95 -13.72
CA VAL A 82 0.25 4.59 -15.02
C VAL A 82 1.49 5.47 -15.03
N LYS A 83 2.38 5.26 -16.00
CA LYS A 83 3.62 6.01 -16.18
C LYS A 83 3.65 6.73 -17.53
N ARG A 84 4.36 7.86 -17.57
CA ARG A 84 4.69 8.60 -18.80
C ARG A 84 6.17 8.98 -18.81
N GLY A 85 6.97 8.19 -19.51
CA GLY A 85 8.43 8.21 -19.35
C GLY A 85 8.82 7.67 -17.97
N LYS A 86 9.61 8.43 -17.21
CA LYS A 86 10.02 8.05 -15.84
C LYS A 86 9.04 8.50 -14.74
N MET A 87 7.99 9.25 -15.09
CA MET A 87 7.05 9.82 -14.13
C MET A 87 5.83 8.90 -13.98
N GLU A 88 5.59 8.39 -12.77
CA GLU A 88 4.30 7.83 -12.36
C GLU A 88 3.26 8.94 -12.37
N CYS A 89 2.03 8.67 -12.80
CA CYS A 89 1.02 9.69 -13.12
C CYS A 89 -0.30 9.42 -12.40
N SER A 90 -0.67 8.15 -12.26
CA SER A 90 -1.81 7.72 -11.44
C SER A 90 -1.57 6.33 -10.90
N TRP A 91 -2.22 6.05 -9.78
CA TRP A 91 -2.18 4.80 -9.05
C TRP A 91 -3.61 4.36 -8.80
N THR A 92 -3.97 3.19 -9.30
CA THR A 92 -5.27 2.58 -9.08
C THR A 92 -5.09 1.40 -8.14
N MET A 93 -5.74 1.44 -6.98
CA MET A 93 -5.85 0.28 -6.11
C MET A 93 -6.82 -0.71 -6.75
N GLN A 94 -6.37 -1.96 -6.93
CA GLN A 94 -7.18 -3.04 -7.48
C GLN A 94 -7.26 -4.20 -6.50
N PHE A 95 -8.44 -4.82 -6.43
CA PHE A 95 -8.66 -6.05 -5.66
C PHE A 95 -8.99 -7.22 -6.57
N LEU A 96 -8.64 -8.43 -6.13
CA LEU A 96 -8.93 -9.67 -6.84
C LEU A 96 -10.33 -10.19 -6.47
N GLN A 97 -11.21 -10.30 -7.45
CA GLN A 97 -12.56 -10.87 -7.33
C GLN A 97 -12.83 -11.80 -8.52
N ASP A 98 -13.23 -13.04 -8.24
CA ASP A 98 -13.55 -14.05 -9.28
C ASP A 98 -12.44 -14.16 -10.35
N ASP A 99 -11.19 -14.29 -9.89
CA ASP A 99 -9.97 -14.33 -10.71
C ASP A 99 -9.75 -13.12 -11.65
N THR A 100 -10.48 -12.03 -11.39
CA THR A 100 -10.43 -10.79 -12.14
C THR A 100 -10.02 -9.63 -11.24
N TRP A 101 -9.17 -8.76 -11.75
CA TRP A 101 -8.77 -7.54 -11.04
C TRP A 101 -9.80 -6.44 -11.28
N VAL A 102 -10.32 -5.88 -10.20
CA VAL A 102 -11.35 -4.84 -10.20
C VAL A 102 -10.77 -3.56 -9.61
N ASP A 103 -11.00 -2.43 -10.28
CA ASP A 103 -10.62 -1.12 -9.80
C ASP A 103 -11.48 -0.73 -8.60
N ASP A 104 -10.85 -0.30 -7.51
CA ASP A 104 -11.54 0.27 -6.36
C ASP A 104 -11.50 1.80 -6.41
N SER A 105 -10.30 2.37 -6.36
CA SER A 105 -10.09 3.82 -6.26
C SER A 105 -8.80 4.27 -6.95
N VAL A 106 -8.77 5.54 -7.36
CA VAL A 106 -7.69 6.11 -8.18
C VAL A 106 -7.17 7.40 -7.56
N THR A 107 -5.86 7.48 -7.34
CA THR A 107 -5.15 8.73 -7.06
C THR A 107 -4.39 9.15 -8.32
N GLY A 108 -4.58 10.39 -8.78
CA GLY A 108 -3.97 10.87 -10.01
C GLY A 108 -3.39 12.28 -9.87
N MET A 109 -2.29 12.53 -10.57
CA MET A 109 -1.74 13.87 -10.69
C MET A 109 -2.44 14.68 -11.79
N PHE A 110 -2.65 15.97 -11.54
CA PHE A 110 -3.25 16.89 -12.51
C PHE A 110 -2.28 17.30 -13.63
N LEU A 111 -0.99 17.46 -13.30
CA LEU A 111 0.04 17.91 -14.25
C LEU A 111 0.94 16.75 -14.66
N ILE A 112 0.64 16.14 -15.80
CA ILE A 112 1.38 14.98 -16.33
C ILE A 112 1.94 15.28 -17.72
N PRO A 113 3.08 14.65 -18.12
CA PRO A 113 3.65 14.83 -19.45
C PRO A 113 2.84 14.05 -20.49
N PHE A 114 1.65 14.55 -20.84
CA PHE A 114 0.67 13.86 -21.69
C PHE A 114 1.19 13.49 -23.08
N TRP A 115 2.22 14.20 -23.56
CA TRP A 115 2.90 13.95 -24.84
C TRP A 115 3.84 12.74 -24.82
N ARG A 116 4.18 12.21 -23.64
CA ARG A 116 4.97 10.97 -23.54
C ARG A 116 4.04 9.75 -23.62
N PRO A 117 4.49 8.63 -24.23
CA PRO A 117 3.70 7.40 -24.28
C PRO A 117 3.24 6.94 -22.89
N LYS A 118 1.99 6.46 -22.80
CA LYS A 118 1.45 5.82 -21.61
C LYS A 118 2.08 4.43 -21.46
N GLN A 119 2.55 4.10 -20.27
CA GLN A 119 2.98 2.77 -19.85
C GLN A 119 2.17 2.37 -18.63
N ILE A 120 1.90 1.07 -18.47
CA ILE A 120 1.22 0.50 -17.31
C ILE A 120 2.16 -0.49 -16.67
N GLU A 121 2.30 -0.40 -15.35
CA GLU A 121 3.09 -1.30 -14.51
C GLU A 121 2.17 -1.81 -13.39
N TYR A 122 2.22 -3.11 -13.11
CA TYR A 122 1.48 -3.72 -12.02
C TYR A 122 2.43 -4.04 -10.88
N ARG A 123 2.10 -3.61 -9.67
CA ARG A 123 2.88 -3.88 -8.45
C ARG A 123 2.06 -4.66 -7.45
N PHE A 124 2.67 -5.58 -6.73
CA PHE A 124 2.01 -6.43 -5.74
C PHE A 124 2.99 -6.79 -4.63
N ASN A 125 2.46 -7.03 -3.43
CA ASN A 125 3.25 -7.38 -2.27
C ASN A 125 3.19 -8.88 -1.99
N LEU A 126 4.35 -9.45 -1.62
CA LEU A 126 4.47 -10.84 -1.22
C LEU A 126 5.07 -10.95 0.18
N ILE A 127 4.20 -11.05 1.18
CA ILE A 127 4.57 -11.52 2.53
C ILE A 127 4.26 -13.01 2.66
N LYS A 128 5.04 -13.75 3.45
CA LYS A 128 4.76 -15.16 3.73
C LYS A 128 4.60 -15.37 5.22
N ARG A 129 3.77 -16.34 5.58
CA ARG A 129 3.63 -16.73 6.99
C ARG A 129 4.91 -17.45 7.42
N LYS A 130 5.48 -17.08 8.57
CA LYS A 130 6.61 -17.82 9.13
C LYS A 130 6.21 -19.30 9.34
N PRO A 131 7.10 -20.27 9.06
CA PRO A 131 6.83 -21.66 9.37
C PRO A 131 6.60 -21.83 10.88
N CYS A 132 5.61 -22.64 11.26
CA CYS A 132 5.29 -22.96 12.65
C CYS A 132 6.41 -23.75 13.34
#